data_AF-A0AAQ4RED9-F1
#
_entry.id   AF-A0AAQ4RED9-F1
#
_cell.length_a   1.000
_cell.length_b   1.000
_cell.length_c   1.000
_cell.angle_alpha   90.00
_cell.angle_beta   90.00
_cell.angle_gamma   90.00
#
_symmetry.space_group_name_H-M   'P 1'
#
loop_
_entity.id
_entity.type
_entity.pdbx_description
1 polymer ?
#
loop_
_entity_poly.entity_id
_entity_poly.type
_entity_poly.pdbx_seq_one_letter_code
_entity_poly.pdbx_strand_id
1 'polypeptide(L)'
;PHATSSINQTDLPLEFESRFESGNLQKAVQVSDYEYELTLRTDMYTRKHTQWFYFRVRNMKAGVTYRFSIINLMKSSSLYSHGMRPLLYSERAADKGVSMDRNSDAIAAFSLTWTLQFPYDSDTCYLAHCYPYTYSHLQRYLRNISSNSAVASYCTLRVLCHSLAGNAVYVVTITSRGGGRRARAAKRPSGSLDFLFGDSEDAQLLRDTFVFKVVPMLNPDGVIVGNYRCSLAGRDLNRNYKTSLRDSFPCVWHTRNMVERYESTRA
;
A
#
# COMPACT_ATOMS: atom_id res chain seq x y z
N PRO A 1 -13.60 -5.38 -53.05
CA PRO A 1 -12.40 -5.60 -52.21
C PRO A 1 -12.24 -4.46 -51.18
N HIS A 2 -12.86 -4.61 -50.02
CA HIS A 2 -12.67 -3.68 -48.90
C HIS A 2 -11.32 -4.00 -48.25
N ALA A 3 -10.37 -3.10 -48.37
CA ALA A 3 -9.11 -3.17 -47.65
C ALA A 3 -9.38 -2.87 -46.18
N THR A 4 -9.48 -3.91 -45.36
CA THR A 4 -9.27 -3.80 -43.91
C THR A 4 -7.83 -3.37 -43.69
N SER A 5 -7.62 -2.09 -43.38
CA SER A 5 -6.34 -1.59 -42.88
C SER A 5 -6.05 -2.30 -41.56
N SER A 6 -5.09 -3.22 -41.58
CA SER A 6 -4.49 -3.77 -40.37
C SER A 6 -3.81 -2.62 -39.63
N ILE A 7 -4.47 -2.10 -38.58
CA ILE A 7 -3.83 -1.18 -37.64
C ILE A 7 -2.63 -1.93 -37.07
N ASN A 8 -1.41 -1.51 -37.41
CA ASN A 8 -0.21 -2.06 -36.81
C ASN A 8 -0.34 -1.85 -35.29
N GLN A 9 -0.26 -2.94 -34.54
CA GLN A 9 -0.43 -2.97 -33.08
C GLN A 9 0.53 -2.02 -32.34
N THR A 10 1.56 -1.53 -33.04
CA THR A 10 2.58 -0.61 -32.56
C THR A 10 2.13 0.84 -32.46
N ASP A 11 1.04 1.31 -33.09
CA ASP A 11 0.64 2.74 -33.02
C ASP A 11 -0.55 3.01 -32.10
N LEU A 12 -0.88 2.05 -31.25
CA LEU A 12 -1.93 2.22 -30.25
C LEU A 12 -1.44 3.09 -29.07
N PRO A 13 -2.31 3.95 -28.52
CA PRO A 13 -1.99 4.70 -27.31
C PRO A 13 -1.81 3.76 -26.11
N LEU A 14 -1.19 4.28 -25.05
CA LEU A 14 -1.05 3.55 -23.79
C LEU A 14 -2.43 3.19 -23.22
N GLU A 15 -2.56 1.95 -22.74
CA GLU A 15 -3.75 1.49 -22.03
C GLU A 15 -3.56 1.67 -20.52
N PHE A 16 -4.51 2.29 -19.84
CA PHE A 16 -4.48 2.53 -18.39
C PHE A 16 -5.59 1.76 -17.67
N GLU A 17 -5.27 1.15 -16.52
CA GLU A 17 -6.25 0.47 -15.67
C GLU A 17 -5.96 0.74 -14.19
N SER A 18 -7.01 0.89 -13.37
CA SER A 18 -6.91 1.14 -11.93
C SER A 18 -8.01 0.45 -11.11
N ARG A 19 -8.86 -0.37 -11.73
CA ARG A 19 -9.94 -1.15 -11.08
C ARG A 19 -9.41 -2.42 -10.45
N PHE A 20 -8.49 -2.25 -9.50
CA PHE A 20 -7.94 -3.30 -8.66
C PHE A 20 -7.65 -2.75 -7.27
N GLU A 21 -7.31 -3.62 -6.32
CA GLU A 21 -7.06 -3.25 -4.94
C GLU A 21 -5.98 -2.16 -4.82
N SER A 22 -6.27 -1.11 -4.05
CA SER A 22 -5.42 0.08 -3.90
C SER A 22 -5.23 0.91 -5.18
N GLY A 23 -5.88 0.57 -6.29
CA GLY A 23 -5.76 1.31 -7.54
C GLY A 23 -6.36 2.71 -7.47
N ASN A 24 -5.64 3.71 -7.97
CA ASN A 24 -6.15 5.07 -8.12
C ASN A 24 -5.60 5.77 -9.37
N LEU A 25 -6.48 5.91 -10.35
CA LEU A 25 -6.37 6.81 -11.50
C LEU A 25 -7.80 7.03 -12.02
N GLN A 26 -8.23 8.29 -12.17
CA GLN A 26 -9.56 8.62 -12.66
C GLN A 26 -9.61 8.73 -14.18
N LYS A 27 -8.62 9.40 -14.76
CA LYS A 27 -8.57 9.72 -16.19
C LYS A 27 -7.12 9.83 -16.65
N ALA A 28 -6.84 9.33 -17.84
CA ALA A 28 -5.63 9.61 -18.59
C ALA A 28 -6.02 10.21 -19.94
N VAL A 29 -5.38 11.31 -20.33
CA VAL A 29 -5.60 12.00 -21.60
C VAL A 29 -4.26 12.06 -22.31
N GLN A 30 -4.18 11.52 -23.51
CA GLN A 30 -3.02 11.71 -24.37
C GLN A 30 -3.06 13.12 -24.95
N VAL A 31 -2.04 13.92 -24.67
CA VAL A 31 -1.93 15.31 -25.13
C VAL A 31 -0.91 15.48 -26.27
N SER A 32 0.00 14.52 -26.41
CA SER A 32 0.95 14.38 -27.52
C SER A 32 1.33 12.89 -27.67
N ASP A 33 2.11 12.53 -28.69
CA ASP A 33 2.42 11.12 -29.03
C ASP A 33 2.88 10.29 -27.82
N TYR A 34 3.69 10.89 -26.95
CA TYR A 34 4.24 10.24 -25.75
C TYR A 34 3.99 11.02 -24.46
N GLU A 35 2.99 11.90 -24.45
CA GLU A 35 2.68 12.75 -23.30
C GLU A 35 1.25 12.55 -22.81
N TYR A 36 1.10 12.34 -21.51
CA TYR A 36 -0.17 12.01 -20.89
C TYR A 36 -0.44 12.90 -19.67
N GLU A 37 -1.61 13.53 -19.67
CA GLU A 37 -2.17 14.19 -18.50
C GLU A 37 -3.04 13.23 -17.71
N LEU A 38 -2.78 13.15 -16.42
CA LEU A 38 -3.39 12.20 -15.50
C LEU A 38 -4.20 12.98 -14.45
N THR A 39 -5.42 12.51 -14.20
CA THR A 39 -6.28 12.99 -13.13
C THR A 39 -6.50 11.86 -12.13
N LEU A 40 -6.21 12.11 -10.86
CA LEU A 40 -6.44 11.16 -9.77
C LEU A 40 -7.83 11.36 -9.16
N ARG A 41 -8.39 10.30 -8.55
CA ARG A 41 -9.57 10.46 -7.70
C ARG A 41 -9.15 11.07 -6.36
N THR A 42 -9.96 11.99 -5.84
CA THR A 42 -9.89 12.41 -4.44
C THR A 42 -10.29 11.24 -3.54
N ASP A 43 -9.83 11.26 -2.29
CA ASP A 43 -10.30 10.28 -1.29
C ASP A 43 -11.83 10.22 -1.25
N MET A 44 -12.38 9.00 -1.20
CA MET A 44 -13.81 8.79 -1.19
C MET A 44 -14.52 9.61 -0.10
N TYR A 45 -15.68 10.17 -0.46
CA TYR A 45 -16.50 11.01 0.42
C TYR A 45 -15.82 12.31 0.88
N THR A 46 -14.77 12.73 0.20
CA THR A 46 -14.12 14.02 0.44
C THR A 46 -14.01 14.82 -0.85
N ARG A 47 -13.79 16.13 -0.71
CA ARG A 47 -13.37 17.03 -1.80
C ARG A 47 -11.91 17.46 -1.65
N LYS A 48 -11.15 16.74 -0.81
CA LYS A 48 -9.79 17.08 -0.40
C LYS A 48 -8.92 15.82 -0.48
N HIS A 49 -7.61 15.97 -0.32
CA HIS A 49 -6.67 14.84 -0.28
C HIS A 49 -6.57 14.06 -1.61
N THR A 50 -5.65 14.52 -2.45
CA THR A 50 -5.28 13.85 -3.70
C THR A 50 -3.76 13.76 -3.74
N GLN A 51 -3.22 12.54 -3.57
CA GLN A 51 -1.78 12.29 -3.55
C GLN A 51 -1.41 10.86 -3.93
N TRP A 52 -2.21 9.87 -3.51
CA TRP A 52 -1.97 8.47 -3.85
C TRP A 52 -2.37 8.18 -5.29
N PHE A 53 -1.49 7.53 -6.02
CA PHE A 53 -1.77 6.93 -7.32
C PHE A 53 -1.19 5.54 -7.39
N TYR A 54 -1.91 4.65 -8.06
CA TYR A 54 -1.46 3.30 -8.38
C TYR A 54 -2.28 2.81 -9.56
N PHE A 55 -1.63 2.57 -10.70
CA PHE A 55 -2.31 2.17 -11.93
C PHE A 55 -1.41 1.30 -12.80
N ARG A 56 -2.04 0.45 -13.61
CA ARG A 56 -1.41 -0.41 -14.61
C ARG A 56 -1.34 0.34 -15.95
N VAL A 57 -0.26 0.13 -16.67
CA VAL A 57 -0.03 0.62 -18.04
C VAL A 57 0.29 -0.57 -18.94
N ARG A 58 -0.24 -0.60 -20.17
CA ARG A 58 0.12 -1.55 -21.25
C ARG A 58 0.26 -0.80 -22.59
N ASN A 59 0.62 -1.54 -23.64
CA ASN A 59 0.82 -1.02 -25.00
C ASN A 59 1.93 0.04 -25.11
N MET A 60 2.96 -0.07 -24.28
CA MET A 60 4.14 0.77 -24.35
C MET A 60 5.13 0.33 -25.44
N LYS A 61 5.89 1.30 -25.95
CA LYS A 61 7.09 1.12 -26.76
C LYS A 61 8.32 1.19 -25.84
N ALA A 62 9.23 0.22 -25.96
CA ALA A 62 10.50 0.22 -25.26
C ALA A 62 11.41 1.36 -25.73
N GLY A 63 12.22 1.91 -24.83
CA GLY A 63 13.22 2.94 -25.14
C GLY A 63 12.67 4.32 -25.54
N VAL A 64 11.34 4.47 -25.66
CA VAL A 64 10.69 5.76 -25.85
C VAL A 64 10.49 6.47 -24.52
N THR A 65 10.79 7.77 -24.49
CA THR A 65 10.56 8.61 -23.31
C THR A 65 9.11 9.08 -23.28
N TYR A 66 8.35 8.56 -22.31
CA TYR A 66 7.01 9.02 -22.00
C TYR A 66 7.05 10.10 -20.93
N ARG A 67 6.18 11.11 -21.06
CA ARG A 67 5.97 12.15 -20.05
C ARG A 67 4.59 12.01 -19.43
N PHE A 68 4.54 11.89 -18.11
CA PHE A 68 3.29 11.85 -17.35
C PHE A 68 3.18 13.11 -16.49
N SER A 69 2.00 13.73 -16.49
CA SER A 69 1.70 14.90 -15.67
C SER A 69 0.41 14.68 -14.88
N ILE A 70 0.51 14.49 -13.56
CA ILE A 70 -0.66 14.52 -12.68
C ILE A 70 -0.99 15.97 -12.37
N ILE A 71 -2.20 16.41 -12.75
CA ILE A 71 -2.56 17.83 -12.76
C ILE A 71 -3.38 18.28 -11.54
N ASN A 72 -3.85 17.36 -10.69
CA ASN A 72 -4.79 17.67 -9.60
C ASN A 72 -4.28 17.28 -8.20
N LEU A 73 -2.97 17.40 -7.95
CA LEU A 73 -2.42 17.20 -6.61
C LEU A 73 -2.79 18.39 -5.72
N MET A 74 -3.19 18.09 -4.48
CA MET A 74 -3.72 19.11 -3.57
C MET A 74 -2.71 19.61 -2.54
N LYS A 75 -1.55 18.96 -2.42
CA LYS A 75 -0.50 19.38 -1.48
C LYS A 75 0.40 20.43 -2.13
N SER A 76 0.55 21.57 -1.48
CA SER A 76 1.44 22.66 -1.89
C SER A 76 2.93 22.29 -1.77
N SER A 77 3.27 21.36 -0.88
CA SER A 77 4.60 20.78 -0.76
C SER A 77 4.52 19.25 -0.83
N SER A 78 5.41 18.66 -1.62
CA SER A 78 5.49 17.22 -1.78
C SER A 78 6.88 16.69 -1.48
N LEU A 79 6.96 15.42 -1.08
CA LEU A 79 8.23 14.71 -0.98
C LEU A 79 8.92 14.58 -2.35
N TYR A 80 8.16 14.71 -3.44
CA TYR A 80 8.72 14.80 -4.79
C TYR A 80 9.65 16.01 -4.95
N SER A 81 9.37 17.14 -4.27
CA SER A 81 10.29 18.29 -4.23
C SER A 81 11.57 18.01 -3.43
N HIS A 82 11.62 16.89 -2.70
CA HIS A 82 12.74 16.45 -1.87
C HIS A 82 13.34 15.13 -2.39
N GLY A 83 13.21 14.85 -3.70
CA GLY A 83 13.85 13.71 -4.35
C GLY A 83 13.09 12.39 -4.29
N MET A 84 11.86 12.36 -3.76
CA MET A 84 10.97 11.21 -3.99
C MET A 84 10.68 11.07 -5.48
N ARG A 85 10.55 9.82 -5.94
CA ARG A 85 10.32 9.49 -7.35
C ARG A 85 9.18 8.46 -7.46
N PRO A 86 8.32 8.54 -8.49
CA PRO A 86 7.36 7.49 -8.78
C PRO A 86 8.04 6.13 -8.95
N LEU A 87 7.38 5.08 -8.50
CA LEU A 87 7.86 3.72 -8.69
C LEU A 87 7.32 3.14 -9.98
N LEU A 88 8.17 2.43 -10.71
CA LEU A 88 7.82 1.60 -11.86
C LEU A 88 8.03 0.13 -11.50
N TYR A 89 6.99 -0.67 -11.66
CA TYR A 89 7.07 -2.13 -11.66
C TYR A 89 6.83 -2.65 -13.07
N SER A 90 7.63 -3.62 -13.49
CA SER A 90 7.48 -4.35 -14.75
C SER A 90 7.30 -5.82 -14.42
N GLU A 91 6.23 -6.44 -14.93
CA GLU A 91 6.01 -7.88 -14.74
C GLU A 91 7.16 -8.68 -15.38
N ARG A 92 7.58 -8.31 -16.60
CA ARG A 92 8.69 -8.99 -17.29
C ARG A 92 10.05 -8.81 -16.59
N ALA A 93 10.30 -7.66 -15.96
CA ALA A 93 11.52 -7.44 -15.18
C ALA A 93 11.48 -8.26 -13.88
N ALA A 94 10.31 -8.36 -13.25
CA ALA A 94 10.12 -9.13 -12.04
C ALA A 94 10.32 -10.64 -12.25
N ASP A 95 9.91 -11.17 -13.40
CA ASP A 95 10.20 -12.57 -13.79
C ASP A 95 11.71 -12.86 -13.87
N LYS A 96 12.51 -11.82 -14.14
CA LYS A 96 13.99 -11.88 -14.13
C LYS A 96 14.61 -11.53 -12.77
N GLY A 97 13.79 -11.37 -11.73
CA GLY A 97 14.23 -11.07 -10.36
C GLY A 97 14.46 -9.58 -10.07
N VAL A 98 14.05 -8.66 -10.96
CA VAL A 98 14.19 -7.21 -10.74
C VAL A 98 12.97 -6.66 -10.01
N SER A 99 13.17 -5.98 -8.89
CA SER A 99 12.10 -5.31 -8.12
C SER A 99 11.68 -3.97 -8.75
N MET A 100 10.74 -3.24 -8.11
CA MET A 100 10.36 -1.90 -8.58
C MET A 100 11.58 -0.95 -8.63
N ASP A 101 11.63 -0.15 -9.69
CA ASP A 101 12.66 0.86 -9.92
C ASP A 101 12.10 2.27 -9.67
N ARG A 102 12.96 3.19 -9.22
CA ARG A 102 12.64 4.61 -9.00
C ARG A 102 12.98 5.37 -10.28
N ASN A 103 11.95 5.71 -11.05
CA ASN A 103 12.16 6.36 -12.35
C ASN A 103 12.55 7.85 -12.22
N SER A 104 12.92 8.47 -13.34
CA SER A 104 13.66 9.74 -13.51
C SER A 104 13.19 10.98 -12.70
N ASP A 105 13.87 12.11 -12.92
CA ASP A 105 13.65 13.35 -12.17
C ASP A 105 12.19 13.83 -12.21
N ALA A 106 11.62 13.95 -11.02
CA ALA A 106 10.27 14.42 -10.80
C ALA A 106 10.29 15.89 -10.42
N ILE A 107 9.52 16.71 -11.14
CA ILE A 107 9.30 18.12 -10.79
C ILE A 107 7.92 18.21 -10.15
N ALA A 108 7.90 18.71 -8.91
CA ALA A 108 6.68 18.83 -8.12
C ALA A 108 6.33 20.28 -7.81
N ALA A 109 5.16 20.67 -8.32
CA ALA A 109 4.38 21.85 -7.93
C ALA A 109 2.99 21.37 -7.45
N PHE A 110 1.92 22.14 -7.70
CA PHE A 110 0.54 21.62 -7.62
C PHE A 110 0.26 20.49 -8.63
N SER A 111 1.19 20.25 -9.55
CA SER A 111 1.23 19.10 -10.45
C SER A 111 2.51 18.29 -10.22
N LEU A 112 2.47 16.99 -10.53
CA LEU A 112 3.64 16.11 -10.55
C LEU A 112 3.90 15.72 -11.99
N THR A 113 5.03 16.17 -12.54
CA THR A 113 5.47 15.77 -13.88
C THR A 113 6.76 14.99 -13.78
N TRP A 114 6.81 13.85 -14.49
CA TRP A 114 8.00 13.03 -14.60
C TRP A 114 8.06 12.37 -15.97
N THR A 115 9.26 12.00 -16.37
CA THR A 115 9.50 11.19 -17.56
C THR A 115 9.86 9.77 -17.19
N LEU A 116 9.66 8.83 -18.11
CA LEU A 116 10.25 7.50 -17.99
C LEU A 116 10.35 6.79 -19.33
N GLN A 117 11.25 5.82 -19.39
CA GLN A 117 11.31 4.84 -20.46
C GLN A 117 10.87 3.49 -19.93
N PHE A 118 10.00 2.80 -20.67
CA PHE A 118 9.65 1.42 -20.36
C PHE A 118 10.75 0.49 -20.87
N PRO A 119 11.09 -0.57 -20.10
CA PRO A 119 12.22 -1.44 -20.43
C PRO A 119 11.91 -2.41 -21.58
N TYR A 120 10.65 -2.76 -21.79
CA TYR A 120 10.23 -3.81 -22.73
C TYR A 120 8.96 -3.41 -23.49
N ASP A 121 8.90 -3.79 -24.77
CA ASP A 121 7.66 -3.75 -25.54
C ASP A 121 6.69 -4.80 -25.03
N SER A 122 5.38 -4.54 -25.17
CA SER A 122 4.30 -5.48 -24.81
C SER A 122 4.38 -5.99 -23.35
N ASP A 123 4.89 -5.16 -22.45
CA ASP A 123 4.92 -5.45 -21.01
C ASP A 123 3.61 -5.06 -20.32
N THR A 124 3.44 -5.52 -19.08
CA THR A 124 2.48 -4.97 -18.14
C THR A 124 3.27 -4.25 -17.06
N CYS A 125 3.18 -2.92 -17.05
CA CYS A 125 3.85 -2.11 -16.06
C CYS A 125 2.86 -1.51 -15.07
N TYR A 126 3.33 -1.15 -13.88
CA TYR A 126 2.55 -0.43 -12.88
C TYR A 126 3.33 0.77 -12.38
N LEU A 127 2.63 1.90 -12.27
CA LEU A 127 3.16 3.14 -11.71
C LEU A 127 2.48 3.41 -10.38
N ALA A 128 3.28 3.69 -9.35
CA ALA A 128 2.77 3.90 -8.00
C ALA A 128 3.46 5.06 -7.29
N HIS A 129 2.74 5.70 -6.36
CA HIS A 129 3.28 6.75 -5.50
C HIS A 129 4.42 6.20 -4.62
N CYS A 130 4.19 5.06 -3.95
CA CYS A 130 5.20 4.28 -3.24
C CYS A 130 4.80 2.79 -3.27
N TYR A 131 5.61 1.91 -2.67
CA TYR A 131 5.38 0.47 -2.68
C TYR A 131 3.98 0.14 -2.13
N PRO A 132 3.05 -0.38 -2.96
CA PRO A 132 1.72 -0.72 -2.50
C PRO A 132 1.77 -1.91 -1.53
N TYR A 133 1.13 -1.76 -0.36
CA TYR A 133 0.92 -2.85 0.59
C TYR A 133 -0.58 -3.07 0.76
N THR A 134 -1.11 -4.04 0.01
CA THR A 134 -2.54 -4.27 -0.09
C THR A 134 -3.08 -5.01 1.14
N TYR A 135 -4.40 -4.92 1.37
CA TYR A 135 -5.05 -5.67 2.44
C TYR A 135 -4.97 -7.17 2.17
N SER A 136 -5.10 -7.62 0.92
CA SER A 136 -4.87 -9.02 0.54
C SER A 136 -3.45 -9.51 0.88
N HIS A 137 -2.42 -8.67 0.68
CA HIS A 137 -1.06 -8.98 1.10
C HIS A 137 -0.95 -9.15 2.61
N LEU A 138 -1.54 -8.24 3.38
CA LEU A 138 -1.59 -8.37 4.83
C LEU A 138 -2.29 -9.66 5.27
N GLN A 139 -3.46 -9.96 4.70
CA GLN A 139 -4.21 -11.17 5.05
C GLN A 139 -3.41 -12.45 4.77
N ARG A 140 -2.71 -12.51 3.62
CA ARG A 140 -1.83 -13.64 3.29
C ARG A 140 -0.65 -13.72 4.27
N TYR A 141 -0.03 -12.60 4.59
CA TYR A 141 1.07 -12.52 5.56
C TYR A 141 0.64 -13.05 6.94
N LEU A 142 -0.49 -12.57 7.46
CA LEU A 142 -1.02 -13.00 8.75
C LEU A 142 -1.42 -14.47 8.76
N ARG A 143 -1.99 -14.99 7.67
CA ARG A 143 -2.31 -16.41 7.52
C ARG A 143 -1.07 -17.29 7.54
N ASN A 144 -0.01 -16.86 6.84
CA ASN A 144 1.27 -17.58 6.84
C ASN A 144 1.87 -17.63 8.25
N ILE A 145 1.82 -16.50 8.98
CA ILE A 145 2.25 -16.44 10.38
C ILE A 145 1.43 -17.38 11.27
N SER A 146 0.10 -17.35 11.17
CA SER A 146 -0.76 -18.16 12.03
C SER A 146 -0.68 -19.66 11.71
N SER A 147 -0.30 -20.03 10.48
CA SER A 147 -0.08 -21.42 10.08
C SER A 147 1.24 -22.02 10.58
N ASN A 148 2.20 -21.17 10.98
CA ASN A 148 3.49 -21.63 11.48
C ASN A 148 3.39 -22.00 12.96
N SER A 149 3.50 -23.30 13.27
CA SER A 149 3.40 -23.83 14.64
C SER A 149 4.45 -23.26 15.59
N ALA A 150 5.66 -22.96 15.10
CA ALA A 150 6.70 -22.33 15.89
C ALA A 150 6.28 -20.93 16.35
N VAL A 151 5.73 -20.13 15.43
CA VAL A 151 5.28 -18.76 15.73
C VAL A 151 4.00 -18.75 16.54
N ALA A 152 3.08 -19.69 16.29
CA ALA A 152 1.82 -19.82 17.03
C ALA A 152 2.00 -20.05 18.54
N SER A 153 3.16 -20.55 18.98
CA SER A 153 3.47 -20.74 20.41
C SER A 153 3.54 -19.42 21.19
N TYR A 154 4.03 -18.34 20.56
CA TYR A 154 4.25 -17.03 21.17
C TYR A 154 3.51 -15.89 20.44
N CYS A 155 2.69 -16.20 19.43
CA CYS A 155 1.90 -15.26 18.67
C CYS A 155 0.41 -15.61 18.74
N THR A 156 -0.44 -14.63 19.01
CA THR A 156 -1.89 -14.79 18.88
C THR A 156 -2.46 -13.71 17.97
N LEU A 157 -3.21 -14.15 16.95
CA LEU A 157 -3.91 -13.30 16.01
C LEU A 157 -5.39 -13.23 16.40
N ARG A 158 -5.92 -12.01 16.56
CA ARG A 158 -7.35 -11.79 16.84
C ARG A 158 -7.91 -10.69 15.97
N VAL A 159 -9.21 -10.76 15.69
CA VAL A 159 -9.94 -9.63 15.12
C VAL A 159 -10.22 -8.64 16.25
N LEU A 160 -9.70 -7.43 16.13
CA LEU A 160 -9.92 -6.34 17.08
C LEU A 160 -11.31 -5.73 16.88
N CYS A 161 -11.68 -5.49 15.63
CA CYS A 161 -12.99 -5.02 15.19
C CYS A 161 -13.16 -5.21 13.68
N HIS A 162 -14.31 -4.80 13.15
CA HIS A 162 -14.52 -4.65 11.71
C HIS A 162 -14.56 -3.17 11.36
N SER A 163 -14.03 -2.82 10.18
CA SER A 163 -14.09 -1.48 9.62
C SER A 163 -15.51 -1.12 9.15
N LEU A 164 -15.69 0.07 8.57
CA LEU A 164 -17.00 0.53 8.08
C LEU A 164 -17.53 -0.34 6.94
N ALA A 165 -16.65 -0.81 6.05
CA ALA A 165 -17.03 -1.76 5.00
C ALA A 165 -17.03 -3.23 5.47
N GLY A 166 -16.87 -3.49 6.78
CA GLY A 166 -16.90 -4.84 7.33
C GLY A 166 -15.58 -5.61 7.20
N ASN A 167 -14.47 -4.97 6.81
CA ASN A 167 -13.17 -5.63 6.73
C ASN A 167 -12.58 -5.85 8.13
N ALA A 168 -12.01 -7.03 8.36
CA ALA A 168 -11.41 -7.36 9.66
C ALA A 168 -10.15 -6.53 9.91
N VAL A 169 -10.12 -5.85 11.07
CA VAL A 169 -8.95 -5.18 11.61
C VAL A 169 -8.31 -6.09 12.63
N TYR A 170 -7.09 -6.54 12.38
CA TYR A 170 -6.42 -7.51 13.22
C TYR A 170 -5.56 -6.85 14.30
N VAL A 171 -5.49 -7.49 15.46
CA VAL A 171 -4.44 -7.28 16.45
C VAL A 171 -3.59 -8.54 16.56
N VAL A 172 -2.29 -8.36 16.43
CA VAL A 172 -1.26 -9.37 16.62
C VAL A 172 -0.68 -9.17 18.03
N THR A 173 -0.75 -10.19 18.86
CA THR A 173 -0.10 -10.20 20.18
C THR A 173 1.10 -11.12 20.14
N ILE A 174 2.29 -10.60 20.47
CA ILE A 174 3.55 -11.35 20.46
C ILE A 174 4.14 -11.29 21.87
N THR A 175 4.30 -12.45 22.51
CA THR A 175 4.89 -12.58 23.85
C THR A 175 5.22 -14.03 24.14
N SER A 176 6.28 -14.26 24.91
CA SER A 176 6.66 -15.59 25.38
C SER A 176 5.67 -16.10 26.42
N ARG A 177 5.25 -17.35 26.28
CA ARG A 177 4.48 -18.06 27.32
C ARG A 177 5.50 -18.81 28.17
N GLY A 178 5.85 -18.25 29.33
CA GLY A 178 6.87 -18.79 30.22
C GLY A 178 6.80 -20.31 30.34
N GLY A 179 7.81 -20.99 29.79
CA GLY A 179 7.96 -22.45 29.82
C GLY A 179 7.72 -23.16 28.48
N GLY A 180 8.72 -23.19 27.59
CA GLY A 180 8.77 -24.21 26.53
C GLY A 180 9.50 -23.85 25.24
N ARG A 181 10.64 -24.53 25.02
CA ARG A 181 11.47 -24.74 23.81
C ARG A 181 11.68 -23.57 22.83
N ARG A 182 12.97 -23.31 22.55
CA ARG A 182 13.51 -22.57 21.40
C ARG A 182 12.83 -23.01 20.10
N ALA A 183 11.82 -22.26 19.67
CA ALA A 183 11.14 -22.49 18.39
C ALA A 183 11.94 -21.75 17.31
N ARG A 184 12.52 -22.50 16.37
CA ARG A 184 13.26 -21.93 15.24
C ARG A 184 12.31 -21.46 14.14
N ALA A 185 12.09 -20.17 14.02
CA ALA A 185 11.40 -19.50 12.92
C ALA A 185 12.39 -19.14 11.80
N ALA A 186 12.06 -19.55 10.58
CA ALA A 186 12.88 -19.30 9.40
C ALA A 186 13.23 -17.80 9.23
N LYS A 187 14.51 -17.52 8.95
CA LYS A 187 15.01 -16.18 8.61
C LYS A 187 14.18 -15.57 7.49
N ARG A 188 13.46 -14.49 7.78
CA ARG A 188 12.81 -13.65 6.77
C ARG A 188 13.14 -12.20 7.09
N PRO A 189 14.12 -11.57 6.43
CA PRO A 189 14.32 -10.14 6.62
C PRO A 189 13.31 -9.40 5.74
N SER A 190 12.40 -8.62 6.34
CA SER A 190 12.09 -7.22 5.97
C SER A 190 10.89 -6.66 6.77
N GLY A 191 11.11 -6.29 8.04
CA GLY A 191 10.14 -5.54 8.85
C GLY A 191 10.31 -5.74 10.36
N SER A 192 9.80 -4.80 11.16
CA SER A 192 9.86 -4.91 12.64
C SER A 192 9.10 -6.12 13.18
N LEU A 193 8.00 -6.51 12.54
CA LEU A 193 7.27 -7.74 12.87
C LEU A 193 8.08 -9.00 12.56
N ASP A 194 8.74 -9.06 11.40
CA ASP A 194 9.56 -10.20 11.02
C ASP A 194 10.75 -10.41 11.98
N PHE A 195 11.33 -9.31 12.49
CA PHE A 195 12.34 -9.38 13.53
C PHE A 195 11.79 -10.01 14.83
N LEU A 196 10.61 -9.57 15.28
CA LEU A 196 9.97 -10.13 16.47
C LEU A 196 9.51 -11.59 16.29
N PHE A 197 9.33 -12.06 15.05
CA PHE A 197 9.11 -13.47 14.75
C PHE A 197 10.40 -14.26 14.52
N GLY A 198 11.56 -13.59 14.53
CA GLY A 198 12.85 -14.22 14.29
C GLY A 198 13.42 -14.97 15.50
N ASP A 199 14.50 -15.67 15.21
CA ASP A 199 15.24 -16.52 16.17
C ASP A 199 16.37 -15.82 16.91
N SER A 200 16.61 -14.52 16.67
CA SER A 200 17.69 -13.82 17.35
C SER A 200 17.48 -13.82 18.87
N GLU A 201 18.59 -13.83 19.60
CA GLU A 201 18.57 -13.73 21.06
C GLU A 201 17.88 -12.44 21.51
N ASP A 202 18.12 -11.33 20.80
CA ASP A 202 17.43 -10.06 21.01
C ASP A 202 15.91 -10.18 20.85
N ALA A 203 15.43 -10.87 19.81
CA ALA A 203 13.99 -11.04 19.60
C ALA A 203 13.37 -11.93 20.69
N GLN A 204 14.09 -12.96 21.14
CA GLN A 204 13.66 -13.80 22.27
C GLN A 204 13.58 -12.98 23.56
N LEU A 205 14.65 -12.25 23.90
CA LEU A 205 14.69 -11.38 25.08
C LEU A 205 13.54 -10.36 25.08
N LEU A 206 13.27 -9.74 23.93
CA LEU A 206 12.16 -8.82 23.78
C LEU A 206 10.81 -9.50 24.01
N ARG A 207 10.59 -10.71 23.48
CA ARG A 207 9.35 -11.47 23.69
C ARG A 207 9.17 -11.94 25.14
N ASP A 208 10.27 -12.22 25.84
CA ASP A 208 10.27 -12.60 27.25
C ASP A 208 10.01 -11.38 28.17
N THR A 209 10.46 -10.19 27.74
CA THR A 209 10.37 -8.96 28.54
C THR A 209 9.06 -8.19 28.29
N PHE A 210 8.55 -8.21 27.05
CA PHE A 210 7.44 -7.36 26.63
C PHE A 210 6.29 -8.16 26.00
N VAL A 211 5.09 -7.60 26.15
CA VAL A 211 3.90 -8.01 25.39
C VAL A 211 3.70 -7.01 24.26
N PHE A 212 4.00 -7.41 23.03
CA PHE A 212 3.77 -6.56 21.85
C PHE A 212 2.32 -6.70 21.40
N LYS A 213 1.63 -5.57 21.21
CA LYS A 213 0.30 -5.47 20.62
C LYS A 213 0.41 -4.64 19.35
N VAL A 214 0.25 -5.27 18.19
CA VAL A 214 0.43 -4.61 16.90
C VAL A 214 -0.87 -4.67 16.12
N VAL A 215 -1.34 -3.52 15.64
CA VAL A 215 -2.43 -3.40 14.67
C VAL A 215 -1.79 -3.12 13.31
N PRO A 216 -1.61 -4.12 12.43
CA PRO A 216 -0.80 -3.96 11.22
C PRO A 216 -1.40 -2.98 10.20
N MET A 217 -2.72 -2.84 10.18
CA MET A 217 -3.43 -1.93 9.28
C MET A 217 -4.70 -1.42 9.94
N LEU A 218 -4.72 -0.12 10.23
CA LEU A 218 -5.84 0.53 10.92
C LEU A 218 -6.96 0.95 9.96
N ASN A 219 -6.64 1.19 8.68
CA ASN A 219 -7.58 1.67 7.66
C ASN A 219 -7.63 0.73 6.44
N PRO A 220 -8.10 -0.53 6.60
CA PRO A 220 -8.17 -1.47 5.49
C PRO A 220 -9.05 -0.97 4.35
N ASP A 221 -10.18 -0.33 4.66
CA ASP A 221 -11.11 0.17 3.64
C ASP A 221 -10.45 1.22 2.75
N GLY A 222 -9.76 2.20 3.36
CA GLY A 222 -9.04 3.24 2.61
C GLY A 222 -7.96 2.64 1.72
N VAL A 223 -7.24 1.63 2.20
CA VAL A 223 -6.22 0.91 1.41
C VAL A 223 -6.85 0.19 0.22
N ILE A 224 -7.97 -0.52 0.42
CA ILE A 224 -8.64 -1.29 -0.63
C ILE A 224 -9.12 -0.36 -1.76
N VAL A 225 -9.69 0.79 -1.44
CA VAL A 225 -10.25 1.73 -2.44
C VAL A 225 -9.23 2.69 -3.03
N GLY A 226 -7.98 2.67 -2.56
CA GLY A 226 -6.92 3.59 -3.03
C GLY A 226 -7.05 5.02 -2.50
N ASN A 227 -7.54 5.20 -1.27
CA ASN A 227 -7.47 6.48 -0.58
C ASN A 227 -6.05 6.74 -0.06
N TYR A 228 -5.68 8.01 -0.01
CA TYR A 228 -4.42 8.49 0.53
C TYR A 228 -4.44 8.73 2.05
N ARG A 229 -5.50 9.36 2.57
CA ARG A 229 -5.53 9.92 3.94
C ARG A 229 -6.75 9.49 4.76
N CYS A 230 -7.91 9.44 4.13
CA CYS A 230 -9.18 9.29 4.82
C CYS A 230 -9.69 7.84 4.82
N SER A 231 -10.46 7.51 5.87
CA SER A 231 -11.32 6.33 5.90
C SER A 231 -12.59 6.56 5.06
N LEU A 232 -13.44 5.54 4.94
CA LEU A 232 -14.75 5.68 4.28
C LEU A 232 -15.74 6.59 5.02
N ALA A 233 -15.44 7.03 6.24
CA ALA A 233 -16.17 8.14 6.86
C ALA A 233 -15.84 9.51 6.26
N GLY A 234 -14.94 9.58 5.25
CA GLY A 234 -14.47 10.84 4.67
C GLY A 234 -13.61 11.67 5.64
N ARG A 235 -13.03 11.02 6.65
CA ARG A 235 -12.27 11.67 7.72
C ARG A 235 -10.94 10.97 7.97
N ASP A 236 -9.95 11.78 8.33
CA ASP A 236 -8.62 11.35 8.76
C ASP A 236 -8.70 10.67 10.14
N LEU A 237 -8.38 9.37 10.20
CA LEU A 237 -8.42 8.61 11.44
C LEU A 237 -7.46 9.19 12.50
N ASN A 238 -6.33 9.76 12.09
CA ASN A 238 -5.34 10.36 12.99
C ASN A 238 -5.78 11.71 13.58
N ARG A 239 -6.96 12.21 13.20
CA ARG A 239 -7.59 13.39 13.83
C ARG A 239 -8.79 13.01 14.69
N ASN A 240 -9.11 11.72 14.78
CA ASN A 240 -10.29 11.20 15.44
C ASN A 240 -9.96 10.23 16.59
N TYR A 241 -8.72 10.17 17.08
CA TYR A 241 -8.35 9.33 18.23
C TYR A 241 -9.17 9.62 19.50
N LYS A 242 -9.61 10.87 19.70
CA LYS A 242 -10.45 11.27 20.85
C LYS A 242 -11.95 11.06 20.61
N THR A 243 -12.37 10.48 19.48
CA THR A 243 -13.79 10.33 19.16
C THR A 243 -14.50 9.37 20.10
N SER A 244 -15.74 9.69 20.47
CA SER A 244 -16.66 8.76 21.14
C SER A 244 -17.52 7.97 20.13
N LEU A 245 -17.45 8.31 18.84
CA LEU A 245 -18.27 7.74 17.77
C LEU A 245 -17.73 6.37 17.33
N ARG A 246 -18.04 5.33 18.11
CA ARG A 246 -17.64 3.94 17.82
C ARG A 246 -18.05 3.50 16.42
N ASP A 247 -19.30 3.73 16.04
CA ASP A 247 -19.85 3.16 14.81
C ASP A 247 -19.33 3.89 13.56
N SER A 248 -18.90 5.16 13.69
CA SER A 248 -18.26 5.91 12.59
C SER A 248 -16.76 5.67 12.50
N PHE A 249 -16.10 5.31 13.60
CA PHE A 249 -14.65 5.10 13.68
C PHE A 249 -14.28 3.83 14.45
N PRO A 250 -14.77 2.65 14.05
CA PRO A 250 -14.61 1.43 14.83
C PRO A 250 -13.14 1.09 15.05
N CYS A 251 -12.31 1.17 14.00
CA CYS A 251 -10.88 0.86 14.07
C CYS A 251 -10.16 1.68 15.16
N VAL A 252 -10.42 2.98 15.21
CA VAL A 252 -9.77 3.91 16.14
C VAL A 252 -10.31 3.70 17.55
N TRP A 253 -11.64 3.61 17.70
CA TRP A 253 -12.28 3.43 19.00
C TRP A 253 -11.84 2.13 19.67
N HIS A 254 -11.85 1.00 18.94
CA HIS A 254 -11.43 -0.29 19.49
C HIS A 254 -9.93 -0.34 19.79
N THR A 255 -9.09 0.32 18.97
CA THR A 255 -7.66 0.44 19.25
C THR A 255 -7.41 1.25 20.52
N ARG A 256 -8.07 2.39 20.69
CA ARG A 256 -7.94 3.21 21.90
C ARG A 256 -8.40 2.46 23.14
N ASN A 257 -9.58 1.85 23.11
CA ASN A 257 -10.11 1.10 24.24
C ASN A 257 -9.24 -0.12 24.60
N MET A 258 -8.59 -0.74 23.63
CA MET A 258 -7.59 -1.76 23.92
C MET A 258 -6.43 -1.19 24.74
N VAL A 259 -5.89 -0.02 24.36
CA VAL A 259 -4.81 0.65 25.10
C VAL A 259 -5.27 1.06 26.50
N GLU A 260 -6.41 1.73 26.62
CA GLU A 260 -6.97 2.18 27.91
C GLU A 260 -7.17 1.02 28.90
N ARG A 261 -7.66 -0.14 28.43
CA ARG A 261 -7.81 -1.34 29.27
C ARG A 261 -6.47 -1.85 29.80
N TYR A 262 -5.39 -1.74 29.03
CA TYR A 262 -4.07 -2.17 29.48
C TYR A 262 -3.43 -1.16 30.44
N GLU A 263 -3.72 0.13 30.28
CA GLU A 263 -3.31 1.15 31.26
C GLU A 263 -4.03 0.94 32.60
N SER A 264 -5.33 0.68 32.58
CA SER A 264 -6.12 0.45 33.80
C SER A 264 -5.78 -0.86 34.52
N THR A 265 -5.27 -1.87 33.81
CA THR A 265 -4.85 -3.16 34.41
C THR A 265 -3.44 -3.07 35.02
N ARG A 266 -2.70 -1.99 34.75
CA ARG A 266 -1.34 -1.74 35.28
C ARG A 266 -1.32 -0.83 36.51
N ALA A 267 -2.44 -0.17 36.83
CA ALA A 267 -2.65 0.60 38.05
C ALA A 267 -3.24 -0.30 39.15
#